data_AF-A0A0X3VDH5-F1
#
_entry.id   AF-A0A0X3VDH5-F1
#
_cell.length_a   1.000
_cell.length_b   1.000
_cell.length_c   1.000
_cell.angle_alpha   90.00
_cell.angle_beta   90.00
_cell.angle_gamma   90.00
#
_symmetry.space_group_name_H-M   'P 1'
#
loop_
_entity.id
_entity.type
_entity.pdbx_description
1 polymer ?
#
loop_
_entity_poly.entity_id
_entity_poly.type
_entity_poly.pdbx_seq_one_letter_code
_entity_poly.pdbx_strand_id
1 'polypeptide(L)'
;MISTVDPASFGPASSRRLRRGARGAAALLLTLTAAAGCSSGGSDTARADQLSFAFHRIGPSGYMDQMLEITNAGRSALVPTLKITAVDEAGVALPGVTVTTAYGADRAGLVLAARETSYDVLSFAGADTAKVTDVRVTVGDLTTVDFPEAPDPVEPQPIDDQGQPREKYEPFDAVVLTNPNSGTVSAGVVCISWNQPPDGQPQQARKVTPLGTTTIEGGAAATLPAQGDARKGCDSLKAYFAPPS
;
A
#
# COMPACT_ATOMS: atom_id res chain seq x y z
N MET A 1 10.36 -28.57 -17.94
CA MET A 1 11.22 -27.66 -18.73
C MET A 1 10.67 -26.27 -18.56
N ILE A 2 11.26 -25.48 -17.68
CA ILE A 2 10.88 -24.08 -17.46
C ILE A 2 12.12 -23.26 -17.73
N SER A 3 12.01 -22.42 -18.76
CA SER A 3 13.06 -21.58 -19.32
C SER A 3 13.24 -20.36 -18.44
N THR A 4 14.40 -20.26 -17.79
CA THR A 4 14.91 -19.03 -17.18
C THR A 4 15.31 -18.06 -18.28
N VAL A 5 14.79 -16.83 -18.22
CA VAL A 5 15.29 -15.71 -19.03
C VAL A 5 15.87 -14.68 -18.07
N ASP A 6 17.16 -14.44 -18.26
CA ASP A 6 18.03 -13.48 -17.59
C ASP A 6 18.11 -12.22 -18.48
N PRO A 7 18.02 -11.01 -17.93
CA PRO A 7 18.53 -9.84 -18.63
C PRO A 7 19.62 -9.15 -17.80
N ALA A 8 20.85 -9.38 -18.25
CA ALA A 8 22.03 -8.63 -17.88
C ALA A 8 22.01 -7.19 -18.41
N SER A 9 22.62 -6.31 -17.61
CA SER A 9 23.61 -5.27 -18.01
C SER A 9 23.17 -4.06 -18.84
N PHE A 10 23.26 -2.86 -18.24
CA PHE A 10 23.88 -1.68 -18.87
C PHE A 10 24.66 -0.86 -17.83
N GLY A 11 25.92 -0.57 -18.16
CA GLY A 11 26.89 0.13 -17.33
C GLY A 11 26.81 1.67 -17.39
N PRO A 12 27.75 2.36 -16.71
CA PRO A 12 27.52 3.67 -16.09
C PRO A 12 28.05 4.85 -16.91
N ALA A 13 27.49 6.04 -16.67
CA ALA A 13 28.10 7.31 -17.08
C ALA A 13 28.26 8.23 -15.87
N SER A 14 29.50 8.32 -15.39
CA SER A 14 29.95 9.28 -14.40
C SER A 14 29.96 10.70 -14.98
N SER A 15 29.56 11.71 -14.20
CA SER A 15 30.17 13.04 -14.34
C SER A 15 30.33 13.71 -12.97
N ARG A 16 31.60 13.82 -12.56
CA ARG A 16 32.06 14.66 -11.46
C ARG A 16 31.95 16.13 -11.87
N ARG A 17 31.43 16.99 -10.98
CA ARG A 17 31.85 18.40 -10.91
C ARG A 17 32.16 18.78 -9.46
N LEU A 18 33.46 18.99 -9.22
CA LEU A 18 33.98 19.81 -8.13
C LEU A 18 33.79 21.28 -8.52
N ARG A 19 33.43 22.16 -7.57
CA ARG A 19 34.39 23.09 -6.92
C ARG A 19 33.68 24.10 -6.01
N ARG A 20 34.44 24.43 -4.95
CA ARG A 20 34.21 25.35 -3.84
C ARG A 20 34.24 26.84 -4.23
N GLY A 21 33.68 27.65 -3.35
CA GLY A 21 33.97 29.08 -3.14
C GLY A 21 32.67 29.91 -3.11
N ALA A 22 32.43 30.89 -2.25
CA ALA A 22 33.22 31.52 -1.20
C ALA A 22 32.26 32.30 -0.26
N ARG A 23 32.79 32.70 0.89
CA ARG A 23 32.15 33.51 1.93
C ARG A 23 31.71 34.89 1.42
N GLY A 24 30.60 35.41 1.94
CA GLY A 24 30.19 36.81 1.78
C GLY A 24 29.10 37.17 2.80
N ALA A 25 29.24 38.34 3.41
CA ALA A 25 28.67 38.72 4.70
C ALA A 25 27.25 39.32 4.65
N ALA A 26 26.71 39.49 5.85
CA ALA A 26 25.36 39.93 6.20
C ALA A 26 24.95 41.33 5.69
N ALA A 27 23.66 41.46 5.38
CA ALA A 27 22.92 42.72 5.49
C ALA A 27 21.50 42.41 5.99
N LEU A 28 21.18 42.95 7.16
CA LEU A 28 19.87 42.88 7.81
C LEU A 28 18.95 43.93 7.15
N LEU A 29 17.87 43.50 6.49
CA LEU A 29 16.76 44.37 6.10
C LEU A 29 15.45 43.81 6.68
N LEU A 30 14.80 44.60 7.54
CA LEU A 30 13.43 44.38 7.98
C LEU A 30 12.48 44.66 6.80
N THR A 31 11.65 43.67 6.45
CA THR A 31 10.48 43.83 5.58
C THR A 31 9.26 43.21 6.24
N LEU A 32 8.24 44.04 6.49
CA LEU A 32 6.89 43.62 6.88
C LEU A 32 6.36 42.61 5.85
N THR A 33 6.03 41.40 6.30
CA THR A 33 5.36 40.40 5.47
C THR A 33 3.98 40.11 6.04
N ALA A 34 2.96 40.62 5.34
CA ALA A 34 1.59 40.14 5.50
C ALA A 34 1.53 38.70 4.95
N ALA A 35 1.40 37.71 5.83
CA ALA A 35 1.17 36.33 5.41
C ALA A 35 -0.32 36.17 5.05
N ALA A 36 -0.59 36.26 3.74
CA ALA A 36 -1.78 35.73 3.13
C ALA A 36 -1.99 34.26 3.56
N GLY A 37 -3.23 33.89 3.90
CA GLY A 37 -3.59 32.50 4.13
C GLY A 37 -3.27 31.68 2.88
N CYS A 38 -2.23 30.84 2.96
CA CYS A 38 -1.87 29.90 1.92
C CYS A 38 -3.03 28.92 1.72
N SER A 39 -3.75 29.03 0.59
CA SER A 39 -4.65 27.98 0.14
C SER A 39 -3.80 26.82 -0.41
N SER A 40 -3.49 25.84 0.44
CA SER A 40 -2.79 24.60 0.08
C SER A 40 -3.57 23.70 -0.91
N GLY A 41 -4.87 23.97 -1.09
CA GLY A 41 -5.78 23.11 -1.86
C GLY A 41 -5.45 22.94 -3.35
N GLY A 42 -4.73 23.86 -4.00
CA GLY A 42 -4.40 23.73 -5.42
C GLY A 42 -3.42 22.60 -5.73
N SER A 43 -2.53 22.28 -4.79
CA SER A 43 -1.50 21.24 -4.98
C SER A 43 -2.01 19.83 -4.70
N ASP A 44 -3.02 19.68 -3.83
CA ASP A 44 -3.64 18.40 -3.50
C ASP A 44 -4.53 17.94 -4.65
N THR A 45 -5.37 18.83 -5.22
CA THR A 45 -6.23 18.49 -6.36
C THR A 45 -5.41 18.02 -7.55
N ALA A 46 -4.35 18.76 -7.92
CA ALA A 46 -3.50 18.39 -9.05
C ALA A 46 -2.76 17.05 -8.84
N ARG A 47 -2.53 16.63 -7.59
CA ARG A 47 -1.96 15.31 -7.25
C ARG A 47 -3.03 14.23 -7.22
N ALA A 48 -4.24 14.52 -6.74
CA ALA A 48 -5.37 13.60 -6.77
C ALA A 48 -5.74 13.23 -8.22
N ASP A 49 -5.61 14.17 -9.16
CA ASP A 49 -5.82 13.94 -10.60
C ASP A 49 -4.78 12.98 -11.23
N GLN A 50 -3.69 12.65 -10.51
CA GLN A 50 -2.70 11.65 -10.93
C GLN A 50 -3.03 10.25 -10.44
N LEU A 51 -4.06 10.09 -9.62
CA LEU A 51 -4.54 8.81 -9.14
C LEU A 51 -5.70 8.31 -10.00
N SER A 52 -5.64 7.03 -10.39
CA SER A 52 -6.77 6.33 -11.00
C SER A 52 -7.12 5.08 -10.21
N PHE A 53 -8.40 4.72 -10.24
CA PHE A 53 -8.97 3.65 -9.42
C PHE A 53 -9.75 2.68 -10.31
N ALA A 54 -9.54 1.38 -10.09
CA ALA A 54 -10.35 0.33 -10.69
C ALA A 54 -10.71 -0.71 -9.63
N PHE A 55 -11.99 -1.10 -9.58
CA PHE A 55 -12.44 -2.11 -8.65
C PHE A 55 -12.71 -3.43 -9.34
N HIS A 56 -12.08 -4.48 -8.83
CA HIS A 56 -12.20 -5.84 -9.31
C HIS A 56 -13.03 -6.64 -8.30
N ARG A 57 -14.33 -6.74 -8.57
CA ARG A 57 -15.28 -7.47 -7.71
C ARG A 57 -14.92 -8.95 -7.59
N ILE A 58 -14.59 -9.58 -8.72
CA ILE A 58 -14.13 -10.97 -8.82
C ILE A 58 -12.78 -10.95 -9.52
N GLY A 59 -11.75 -11.44 -8.84
CA GLY A 59 -10.40 -11.55 -9.38
C GLY A 59 -10.26 -12.75 -10.34
N PRO A 60 -9.18 -12.79 -11.15
CA PRO A 60 -8.85 -13.98 -11.91
C PRO A 60 -8.63 -15.20 -10.99
N SER A 61 -8.72 -16.41 -11.56
CA SER A 61 -8.48 -17.64 -10.80
C SER A 61 -7.11 -17.61 -10.09
N GLY A 62 -7.12 -17.85 -8.78
CA GLY A 62 -5.92 -17.81 -7.93
C GLY A 62 -5.61 -16.44 -7.30
N TYR A 63 -6.40 -15.41 -7.61
CA TYR A 63 -6.27 -14.07 -7.03
C TYR A 63 -7.39 -13.77 -6.03
N MET A 64 -7.19 -12.70 -5.26
CA MET A 64 -8.17 -12.22 -4.29
C MET A 64 -9.30 -11.50 -5.02
N ASP A 65 -10.52 -11.65 -4.51
CA ASP A 65 -11.67 -10.87 -4.93
C ASP A 65 -11.71 -9.53 -4.18
N GLN A 66 -12.61 -8.64 -4.62
CA GLN A 66 -12.85 -7.33 -4.00
C GLN A 66 -11.60 -6.45 -3.90
N MET A 67 -10.81 -6.42 -4.96
CA MET A 67 -9.56 -5.67 -5.01
C MET A 67 -9.79 -4.26 -5.55
N LEU A 68 -9.27 -3.26 -4.85
CA LEU A 68 -9.12 -1.90 -5.36
C LEU A 68 -7.72 -1.73 -5.93
N GLU A 69 -7.63 -1.59 -7.24
CA GLU A 69 -6.43 -1.18 -7.95
C GLU A 69 -6.30 0.35 -7.88
N ILE A 70 -5.11 0.82 -7.54
CA ILE A 70 -4.80 2.24 -7.37
C ILE A 70 -3.50 2.54 -8.13
N THR A 71 -3.61 3.26 -9.24
CA THR A 71 -2.43 3.68 -10.02
C THR A 71 -2.05 5.10 -9.65
N ASN A 72 -0.77 5.32 -9.32
CA ASN A 72 -0.20 6.64 -9.13
C ASN A 72 0.66 7.00 -10.34
N ALA A 73 0.12 7.75 -11.29
CA ALA A 73 0.87 8.24 -12.45
C ALA A 73 1.83 9.40 -12.11
N GLY A 74 1.81 9.86 -10.86
CA GLY A 74 2.62 10.96 -10.35
C GLY A 74 4.10 10.61 -10.21
N ARG A 75 4.91 11.64 -9.98
CA ARG A 75 6.36 11.50 -9.79
C ARG A 75 6.79 11.37 -8.33
N SER A 76 5.84 11.35 -7.42
CA SER A 76 6.10 11.32 -5.98
C SER A 76 5.25 10.23 -5.35
N ALA A 77 5.78 9.57 -4.33
CA ALA A 77 5.03 8.61 -3.56
C ALA A 77 3.98 9.33 -2.70
N LEU A 78 2.81 8.73 -2.57
CA LEU A 78 1.66 9.33 -1.93
C LEU A 78 1.09 8.40 -0.88
N VAL A 79 0.55 8.97 0.20
CA VAL A 79 -0.24 8.26 1.21
C VAL A 79 -1.63 8.91 1.23
N PRO A 80 -2.64 8.26 0.63
CA PRO A 80 -4.00 8.79 0.57
C PRO A 80 -4.80 8.43 1.82
N THR A 81 -5.83 9.22 2.09
CA THR A 81 -7.01 8.81 2.86
C THR A 81 -8.19 8.79 1.90
N LEU A 82 -8.58 7.60 1.44
CA LEU A 82 -9.66 7.41 0.48
C LEU A 82 -11.02 7.32 1.20
N LYS A 83 -12.02 8.01 0.64
CA LYS A 83 -13.42 7.75 0.93
C LYS A 83 -13.98 6.83 -0.15
N ILE A 84 -14.43 5.64 0.26
CA ILE A 84 -14.93 4.61 -0.66
C ILE A 84 -16.42 4.40 -0.41
N THR A 85 -17.23 4.59 -1.45
CA THR A 85 -18.69 4.43 -1.40
C THR A 85 -19.09 3.24 -2.24
N ALA A 86 -19.70 2.22 -1.64
CA ALA A 86 -20.23 1.09 -2.39
C ALA A 86 -21.44 1.51 -3.23
N VAL A 87 -21.54 0.98 -4.45
CA VAL A 87 -22.66 1.24 -5.37
C VAL A 87 -23.22 -0.06 -5.94
N ASP A 88 -24.49 -0.02 -6.34
CA ASP A 88 -25.16 -1.10 -7.05
C ASP A 88 -24.93 -1.03 -8.57
N GLU A 89 -25.57 -1.95 -9.31
CA GLU A 89 -25.43 -2.07 -10.77
C GLU A 89 -25.85 -0.79 -11.52
N ALA A 90 -26.77 -0.01 -10.95
CA ALA A 90 -27.21 1.26 -11.50
C ALA A 90 -26.29 2.44 -11.10
N GLY A 91 -25.21 2.18 -10.35
CA GLY A 91 -24.30 3.20 -9.82
C GLY A 91 -24.89 4.00 -8.65
N VAL A 92 -25.97 3.52 -8.04
CA VAL A 92 -26.62 4.17 -6.89
C VAL A 92 -25.87 3.79 -5.62
N ALA A 93 -25.58 4.79 -4.79
CA ALA A 93 -24.89 4.57 -3.52
C ALA A 93 -25.72 3.69 -2.58
N LEU A 94 -25.05 2.80 -1.86
CA LEU A 94 -25.63 1.91 -0.87
C LEU A 94 -25.30 2.44 0.54
N PRO A 95 -26.08 3.38 1.12
CA PRO A 95 -25.73 4.06 2.37
C PRO A 95 -25.72 3.15 3.60
N GLY A 96 -26.35 1.97 3.52
CA GLY A 96 -26.29 0.94 4.55
C GLY A 96 -25.06 0.02 4.46
N VAL A 97 -24.18 0.23 3.49
CA VAL A 97 -22.96 -0.57 3.29
C VAL A 97 -21.73 0.25 3.70
N THR A 98 -21.03 -0.24 4.71
CA THR A 98 -19.71 0.26 5.11
C THR A 98 -18.64 -0.44 4.29
N VAL A 99 -17.65 0.32 3.83
CA VAL A 99 -16.46 -0.19 3.15
C VAL A 99 -15.24 0.06 4.04
N THR A 100 -14.42 -0.96 4.25
CA THR A 100 -13.12 -0.84 4.92
C THR A 100 -12.04 -1.47 4.07
N THR A 101 -10.79 -1.04 4.23
CA THR A 101 -9.66 -1.64 3.49
C THR A 101 -8.68 -2.41 4.38
N ALA A 102 -8.02 -3.41 3.80
CA ALA A 102 -7.08 -4.25 4.53
C ALA A 102 -5.76 -3.54 4.81
N TYR A 103 -5.19 -2.90 3.80
CA TYR A 103 -3.87 -2.25 3.89
C TYR A 103 -3.95 -0.79 4.35
N GLY A 104 -5.17 -0.23 4.38
CA GLY A 104 -5.46 1.05 5.00
C GLY A 104 -5.38 2.25 4.06
N ALA A 105 -5.64 2.08 2.76
CA ALA A 105 -5.85 3.21 1.86
C ALA A 105 -6.98 4.17 2.32
N ASP A 106 -7.92 3.71 3.16
CA ASP A 106 -8.96 4.52 3.80
C ASP A 106 -8.50 5.29 5.05
N ARG A 107 -7.27 5.08 5.53
CA ARG A 107 -6.77 5.58 6.82
C ARG A 107 -5.29 5.94 6.81
N ALA A 108 -4.78 6.39 5.66
CA ALA A 108 -3.37 6.75 5.48
C ALA A 108 -2.38 5.63 5.84
N GLY A 109 -2.77 4.37 5.63
CA GLY A 109 -1.96 3.19 5.94
C GLY A 109 -1.17 2.64 4.76
N LEU A 110 -1.51 3.02 3.52
CA LEU A 110 -0.91 2.48 2.29
C LEU A 110 -0.08 3.54 1.57
N VAL A 111 1.16 3.20 1.20
CA VAL A 111 1.99 4.01 0.28
C VAL A 111 1.69 3.59 -1.15
N LEU A 112 1.39 4.58 -1.98
CA LEU A 112 1.32 4.48 -3.44
C LEU A 112 2.65 4.96 -4.02
N ALA A 113 3.52 4.03 -4.39
CA ALA A 113 4.81 4.36 -5.00
C ALA A 113 4.64 5.18 -6.29
N ALA A 114 5.61 6.04 -6.59
CA ALA A 114 5.54 6.89 -7.78
C ALA A 114 5.57 6.06 -9.06
N ARG A 115 4.66 6.33 -10.00
CA ARG A 115 4.55 5.65 -11.31
C ARG A 115 4.21 4.17 -11.23
N GLU A 116 3.68 3.72 -10.11
CA GLU A 116 3.37 2.32 -9.85
C GLU A 116 1.86 2.10 -9.68
N THR A 117 1.47 0.82 -9.76
CA THR A 117 0.14 0.36 -9.38
C THR A 117 0.21 -0.37 -8.06
N SER A 118 -0.63 0.03 -7.12
CA SER A 118 -0.81 -0.62 -5.83
C SER A 118 -2.20 -1.21 -5.74
N TYR A 119 -2.39 -2.11 -4.80
CA TYR A 119 -3.67 -2.77 -4.57
C TYR A 119 -4.05 -2.66 -3.10
N ASP A 120 -5.35 -2.57 -2.80
CA ASP A 120 -5.90 -2.77 -1.46
C ASP A 120 -7.09 -3.74 -1.53
N VAL A 121 -7.32 -4.50 -0.46
CA VAL A 121 -8.44 -5.45 -0.37
C VAL A 121 -9.60 -4.74 0.31
N LEU A 122 -10.76 -4.72 -0.32
CA LEU A 122 -11.97 -4.15 0.26
C LEU A 122 -12.75 -5.18 1.07
N SER A 123 -13.48 -4.70 2.06
CA SER A 123 -14.46 -5.49 2.81
C SER A 123 -15.73 -4.68 2.97
N PHE A 124 -16.87 -5.32 2.73
CA PHE A 124 -18.19 -4.71 2.77
C PHE A 124 -19.01 -5.25 3.94
N ALA A 125 -19.60 -4.37 4.74
CA ALA A 125 -20.48 -4.76 5.85
C ALA A 125 -21.80 -4.00 5.79
N GLY A 126 -22.92 -4.67 6.05
CA GLY A 126 -24.26 -4.07 5.98
C GLY A 126 -25.32 -5.01 5.39
N ALA A 127 -26.58 -4.58 5.38
CA ALA A 127 -27.70 -5.38 4.90
C ALA A 127 -27.69 -5.59 3.37
N ASP A 128 -27.10 -4.66 2.63
CA ASP A 128 -27.14 -4.62 1.16
C ASP A 128 -25.79 -4.98 0.50
N THR A 129 -24.87 -5.63 1.21
CA THR A 129 -23.53 -5.97 0.67
C THR A 129 -23.60 -6.87 -0.57
N ALA A 130 -24.60 -7.74 -0.66
CA ALA A 130 -24.81 -8.59 -1.83
C ALA A 130 -25.16 -7.81 -3.11
N LYS A 131 -25.63 -6.56 -2.98
CA LYS A 131 -25.96 -5.68 -4.11
C LYS A 131 -24.74 -4.90 -4.63
N VAL A 132 -23.60 -4.97 -3.94
CA VAL A 132 -22.40 -4.24 -4.35
C VAL A 132 -21.88 -4.81 -5.66
N THR A 133 -21.82 -3.97 -6.68
CA THR A 133 -21.23 -4.30 -7.98
C THR A 133 -19.99 -3.47 -8.28
N ASP A 134 -19.90 -2.26 -7.73
CA ASP A 134 -18.77 -1.35 -7.92
C ASP A 134 -18.56 -0.44 -6.69
N VAL A 135 -17.53 0.40 -6.73
CA VAL A 135 -17.27 1.45 -5.74
C VAL A 135 -16.98 2.79 -6.40
N ARG A 136 -17.42 3.87 -5.76
CA ARG A 136 -16.98 5.23 -6.07
C ARG A 136 -15.91 5.63 -5.07
N VAL A 137 -14.75 6.04 -5.57
CA VAL A 137 -13.62 6.51 -4.75
C VAL A 137 -13.55 8.03 -4.81
N THR A 138 -13.29 8.66 -3.67
CA THR A 138 -12.95 10.07 -3.56
C THR A 138 -11.69 10.19 -2.71
N VAL A 139 -10.71 10.94 -3.21
CA VAL A 139 -9.50 11.25 -2.44
C VAL A 139 -9.86 12.29 -1.38
N GLY A 140 -9.66 11.95 -0.11
CA GLY A 140 -9.75 12.88 1.01
C GLY A 140 -8.41 13.60 1.18
N ASP A 141 -7.63 13.19 2.17
CA ASP A 141 -6.28 13.72 2.38
C ASP A 141 -5.25 13.01 1.50
N LEU A 142 -4.20 13.74 1.12
CA LEU A 142 -3.12 13.20 0.28
C LEU A 142 -1.75 13.74 0.71
N THR A 143 -0.97 12.88 1.35
CA THR A 143 0.36 13.24 1.84
C THR A 143 1.45 12.76 0.89
N THR A 144 2.36 13.64 0.50
CA THR A 144 3.59 13.24 -0.20
C THR A 144 4.59 12.69 0.80
N VAL A 145 5.19 11.55 0.50
CA VAL A 145 6.22 10.93 1.34
C VAL A 145 7.50 10.71 0.54
N ASP A 146 8.64 10.75 1.22
CA ASP A 146 9.90 10.29 0.67
C ASP A 146 9.91 8.76 0.75
N PHE A 147 9.84 8.11 -0.41
CA PHE A 147 9.79 6.66 -0.53
C PHE A 147 10.58 6.26 -1.79
N PRO A 148 11.50 5.29 -1.71
CA PRO A 148 12.32 4.93 -2.86
C PRO A 148 11.49 4.28 -3.96
N GLU A 149 12.06 4.20 -5.15
CA GLU A 149 11.56 3.27 -6.17
C GLU A 149 11.67 1.84 -5.63
N ALA A 150 10.57 1.10 -5.67
CA ALA A 150 10.46 -0.23 -5.10
C ALA A 150 9.57 -1.11 -6.00
N PRO A 151 10.05 -1.49 -7.20
CA PRO A 151 9.26 -2.20 -8.19
C PRO A 151 8.98 -3.66 -7.78
N ASP A 152 9.80 -4.21 -6.88
CA ASP A 152 9.70 -5.59 -6.44
C ASP A 152 8.93 -5.68 -5.10
N PRO A 153 7.95 -6.60 -4.98
CA PRO A 153 7.16 -6.72 -3.77
C PRO A 153 8.01 -7.25 -2.59
N VAL A 154 7.68 -6.79 -1.39
CA VAL A 154 8.16 -7.42 -0.15
C VAL A 154 7.31 -8.66 0.10
N GLU A 155 7.92 -9.83 0.20
CA GLU A 155 7.19 -11.08 0.45
C GLU A 155 7.27 -11.48 1.94
N PRO A 156 6.13 -11.74 2.60
CA PRO A 156 6.10 -12.23 3.99
C PRO A 156 6.26 -13.75 4.05
N GLN A 157 7.25 -14.23 4.82
CA GLN A 157 7.42 -15.65 5.15
C GLN A 157 7.12 -15.90 6.63
N PRO A 158 6.06 -16.65 6.98
CA PRO A 158 5.83 -17.04 8.37
C PRO A 158 6.91 -18.00 8.87
N ILE A 159 7.29 -17.85 10.14
CA ILE A 159 8.28 -18.68 10.85
C ILE A 159 7.80 -19.06 12.26
N ASP A 160 8.28 -20.18 12.81
CA ASP A 160 8.11 -20.54 14.23
C ASP A 160 9.15 -19.88 15.15
N ASP A 161 9.08 -20.18 16.44
CA ASP A 161 10.00 -19.69 17.48
C ASP A 161 11.44 -20.20 17.32
N GLN A 162 11.70 -21.18 16.45
CA GLN A 162 13.05 -21.60 16.05
C GLN A 162 13.49 -20.98 14.71
N GLY A 163 12.68 -20.11 14.11
CA GLY A 163 12.98 -19.46 12.84
C GLY A 163 12.81 -20.38 11.62
N GLN A 164 12.15 -21.53 11.76
CA GLN A 164 11.87 -22.41 10.63
C GLN A 164 10.65 -21.91 9.84
N PRO A 165 10.69 -21.93 8.48
CA PRO A 165 9.55 -21.58 7.66
C PRO A 165 8.31 -22.41 7.98
N ARG A 166 7.14 -21.77 7.99
CA ARG A 166 5.84 -22.43 8.12
C ARG A 166 5.11 -22.45 6.79
N GLU A 167 4.31 -23.48 6.60
CA GLU A 167 3.44 -23.60 5.43
C GLU A 167 2.19 -22.72 5.58
N LYS A 168 1.50 -22.50 4.46
CA LYS A 168 0.23 -21.76 4.47
C LYS A 168 -0.76 -22.38 5.46
N TYR A 169 -1.48 -21.53 6.20
CA TYR A 169 -2.47 -21.88 7.23
C TYR A 169 -1.92 -22.45 8.55
N GLU A 170 -0.62 -22.73 8.66
CA GLU A 170 -0.06 -23.21 9.91
C GLU A 170 0.04 -22.09 10.95
N PRO A 171 -0.03 -22.42 12.25
CA PRO A 171 0.38 -21.51 13.32
C PRO A 171 1.82 -21.02 13.12
N PHE A 172 2.08 -19.77 13.47
CA PHE A 172 3.40 -19.14 13.34
C PHE A 172 3.64 -18.13 14.46
N ASP A 173 4.91 -17.84 14.75
CA ASP A 173 5.33 -16.96 15.84
C ASP A 173 5.82 -15.60 15.35
N ALA A 174 6.34 -15.53 14.12
CA ALA A 174 6.76 -14.30 13.49
C ALA A 174 6.67 -14.37 11.96
N VAL A 175 6.87 -13.23 11.30
CA VAL A 175 6.98 -13.12 9.85
C VAL A 175 8.31 -12.48 9.51
N VAL A 176 9.08 -13.14 8.65
CA VAL A 176 10.27 -12.56 8.01
C VAL A 176 9.82 -11.83 6.75
N LEU A 177 10.23 -10.58 6.62
CA LEU A 177 10.03 -9.76 5.43
C LEU A 177 11.37 -9.57 4.75
N THR A 178 11.46 -9.95 3.48
CA THR A 178 12.66 -9.74 2.67
C THR A 178 12.41 -8.57 1.72
N ASN A 179 13.29 -7.57 1.73
CA ASN A 179 13.21 -6.45 0.80
C ASN A 179 14.15 -6.70 -0.39
N PRO A 180 13.62 -7.10 -1.56
CA PRO A 180 14.44 -7.32 -2.76
C PRO A 180 14.94 -6.01 -3.40
N ASN A 181 14.35 -4.87 -3.03
CA ASN A 181 14.67 -3.58 -3.62
C ASN A 181 16.02 -3.04 -3.10
N SER A 182 16.60 -2.09 -3.82
CA SER A 182 17.87 -1.45 -3.41
C SER A 182 17.69 -0.36 -2.35
N GLY A 183 16.50 0.25 -2.29
CA GLY A 183 16.15 1.29 -1.33
C GLY A 183 15.59 0.74 -0.01
N THR A 184 15.74 1.50 1.05
CA THR A 184 15.09 1.21 2.34
C THR A 184 13.60 1.46 2.25
N VAL A 185 12.78 0.44 2.52
CA VAL A 185 11.31 0.51 2.47
C VAL A 185 10.70 0.38 3.86
N SER A 186 9.54 1.00 4.08
CA SER A 186 8.65 0.69 5.19
C SER A 186 7.57 -0.28 4.69
N ALA A 187 7.43 -1.41 5.36
CA ALA A 187 6.48 -2.45 4.99
C ALA A 187 5.57 -2.78 6.18
N GLY A 188 4.27 -2.90 5.91
CA GLY A 188 3.28 -3.43 6.83
C GLY A 188 2.92 -4.87 6.49
N VAL A 189 2.42 -5.61 7.48
CA VAL A 189 1.89 -6.97 7.28
C VAL A 189 0.50 -7.09 7.86
N VAL A 190 -0.39 -7.68 7.08
CA VAL A 190 -1.71 -8.10 7.53
C VAL A 190 -1.91 -9.60 7.36
N CYS A 191 -2.71 -10.15 8.27
CA CYS A 191 -3.19 -11.51 8.26
C CYS A 191 -4.69 -11.48 7.98
N ILE A 192 -5.09 -12.06 6.85
CA ILE A 192 -6.46 -11.99 6.32
C ILE A 192 -7.12 -13.36 6.46
N SER A 193 -8.31 -13.37 7.07
CA SER A 193 -9.22 -14.50 7.02
C SER A 193 -10.33 -14.21 6.02
N TRP A 194 -10.58 -15.14 5.10
CA TRP A 194 -11.57 -15.01 4.04
C TRP A 194 -12.88 -15.70 4.41
N ASN A 195 -13.99 -15.28 3.79
CA ASN A 195 -15.18 -16.13 3.73
C ASN A 195 -14.98 -17.24 2.68
N GLN A 196 -15.91 -18.19 2.69
CA GLN A 196 -16.00 -19.27 1.71
C GLN A 196 -17.38 -19.17 1.05
N PRO A 197 -17.56 -18.23 0.10
CA PRO A 197 -18.85 -18.05 -0.54
C PRO A 197 -19.13 -19.18 -1.54
N PRO A 198 -20.38 -19.41 -1.95
CA PRO A 198 -20.69 -20.30 -3.06
C PRO A 198 -20.01 -19.86 -4.36
N ASP A 199 -19.81 -20.81 -5.28
CA ASP A 199 -19.22 -20.54 -6.59
C ASP A 199 -19.92 -19.38 -7.32
N GLY A 200 -19.12 -18.48 -7.90
CA GLY A 200 -19.60 -17.30 -8.62
C GLY A 200 -19.95 -16.10 -7.73
N GLN A 201 -19.87 -16.23 -6.41
CA GLN A 201 -19.96 -15.10 -5.48
C GLN A 201 -18.56 -14.64 -5.05
N PRO A 202 -18.34 -13.32 -4.85
CA PRO A 202 -17.03 -12.81 -4.50
C PRO A 202 -16.63 -13.24 -3.08
N GLN A 203 -15.40 -13.72 -2.96
CA GLN A 203 -14.69 -13.85 -1.70
C GLN A 203 -14.47 -12.46 -1.10
N GLN A 204 -14.48 -12.39 0.22
CA GLN A 204 -14.34 -11.18 1.00
C GLN A 204 -13.49 -11.45 2.24
N ALA A 205 -12.62 -10.49 2.57
CA ALA A 205 -11.93 -10.51 3.84
C ALA A 205 -12.95 -10.35 4.99
N ARG A 206 -13.08 -11.38 5.82
CA ARG A 206 -13.93 -11.38 7.02
C ARG A 206 -13.27 -10.71 8.20
N LYS A 207 -11.95 -10.90 8.31
CA LYS A 207 -11.13 -10.34 9.38
C LYS A 207 -9.77 -10.00 8.80
N VAL A 208 -9.33 -8.77 9.07
CA VAL A 208 -7.97 -8.31 8.78
C VAL A 208 -7.31 -8.02 10.11
N THR A 209 -6.20 -8.69 10.39
CA THR A 209 -5.42 -8.52 11.62
C THR A 209 -4.06 -7.93 11.25
N PRO A 210 -3.79 -6.66 11.56
CA PRO A 210 -2.47 -6.08 11.38
C PRO A 210 -1.45 -6.76 12.31
N LEU A 211 -0.28 -7.10 11.78
CA LEU A 211 0.85 -7.61 12.58
C LEU A 211 1.79 -6.46 13.00
N GLY A 212 1.80 -5.38 12.22
CA GLY A 212 2.62 -4.20 12.46
C GLY A 212 3.29 -3.71 11.19
N THR A 213 4.18 -2.75 11.36
CA THR A 213 5.03 -2.18 10.31
C THR A 213 6.50 -2.25 10.74
N THR A 214 7.40 -2.34 9.78
CA THR A 214 8.85 -2.26 10.00
C THR A 214 9.54 -1.62 8.83
N THR A 215 10.68 -0.97 9.09
CA THR A 215 11.60 -0.51 8.07
C THR A 215 12.61 -1.62 7.74
N ILE A 216 12.94 -1.77 6.46
CA ILE A 216 13.84 -2.81 5.95
C ILE A 216 14.82 -2.17 4.96
N GLU A 217 16.12 -2.27 5.25
CA GLU A 217 17.15 -1.84 4.31
C GLU A 217 17.08 -2.62 2.99
N GLY A 218 17.64 -2.04 1.92
CA GLY A 218 17.68 -2.71 0.61
C GLY A 218 18.48 -4.01 0.66
N GLY A 219 17.92 -5.10 0.12
CA GLY A 219 18.52 -6.44 0.15
C GLY A 219 18.57 -7.10 1.53
N ALA A 220 17.98 -6.47 2.56
CA ALA A 220 17.95 -7.01 3.92
C ALA A 220 16.61 -7.70 4.23
N ALA A 221 16.57 -8.30 5.42
CA ALA A 221 15.34 -8.86 5.98
C ALA A 221 15.06 -8.28 7.37
N ALA A 222 13.79 -8.19 7.73
CA ALA A 222 13.31 -7.81 9.06
C ALA A 222 12.32 -8.85 9.58
N THR A 223 12.16 -8.94 10.89
CA THR A 223 11.22 -9.88 11.52
C THR A 223 10.16 -9.10 12.30
N LEU A 224 8.89 -9.41 12.04
CA LEU A 224 7.74 -8.90 12.80
C LEU A 224 7.13 -10.01 13.65
N PRO A 225 7.02 -9.84 14.98
CA PRO A 225 6.39 -10.85 15.82
C PRO A 225 4.88 -10.93 15.56
N ALA A 226 4.36 -12.14 15.49
CA ALA A 226 2.92 -12.38 15.43
C ALA A 226 2.30 -12.16 16.81
N GLN A 227 1.09 -11.61 16.83
CA GLN A 227 0.38 -11.27 18.07
C GLN A 227 -1.06 -11.78 18.05
N GLY A 228 -1.58 -12.08 19.25
CA GLY A 228 -2.98 -12.46 19.44
C GLY A 228 -3.41 -13.64 18.56
N ASP A 229 -4.55 -13.47 17.88
CA ASP A 229 -5.12 -14.52 17.03
C ASP A 229 -4.29 -14.82 15.78
N ALA A 230 -3.43 -13.90 15.31
CA ALA A 230 -2.61 -14.16 14.13
C ALA A 230 -1.66 -15.36 14.33
N ARG A 231 -1.24 -15.64 15.58
CA ARG A 231 -0.41 -16.81 15.91
C ARG A 231 -1.07 -18.16 15.61
N LYS A 232 -2.41 -18.18 15.48
CA LYS A 232 -3.17 -19.40 15.16
C LYS A 232 -3.18 -19.70 13.66
N GLY A 233 -2.54 -18.86 12.85
CA GLY A 233 -2.59 -18.92 11.40
C GLY A 233 -3.69 -18.02 10.80
N CYS A 234 -3.59 -17.80 9.50
CA CYS A 234 -4.66 -17.18 8.70
C CYS A 234 -4.64 -17.69 7.27
N ASP A 235 -5.69 -17.31 6.53
CA ASP A 235 -5.89 -17.78 5.17
C ASP A 235 -4.91 -17.12 4.19
N SER A 236 -4.48 -15.89 4.48
CA SER A 236 -3.45 -15.21 3.70
C SER A 236 -2.66 -14.22 4.54
N LEU A 237 -1.32 -14.30 4.44
CA LEU A 237 -0.41 -13.24 4.85
C LEU A 237 -0.10 -12.35 3.64
N LYS A 238 -0.20 -11.03 3.84
CA LYS A 238 0.07 -10.03 2.81
C LYS A 238 0.93 -8.92 3.39
N ALA A 239 1.97 -8.56 2.66
CA ALA A 239 2.74 -7.37 2.92
C ALA A 239 2.36 -6.25 1.94
N TYR A 240 2.55 -5.02 2.37
CA TYR A 240 2.27 -3.82 1.59
C TYR A 240 3.24 -2.72 1.99
N PHE A 241 3.49 -1.75 1.11
CA PHE A 241 4.30 -0.59 1.48
C PHE A 241 3.49 0.31 2.41
N ALA A 242 4.03 0.55 3.60
CA ALA A 242 3.42 1.36 4.63
C ALA A 242 4.14 2.72 4.71
N PRO A 243 3.48 3.77 5.24
CA PRO A 243 4.16 5.03 5.52
C PRO A 243 5.38 4.79 6.43
N PRO A 244 6.45 5.59 6.28
CA PRO A 244 7.54 5.59 7.24
C PRO A 244 7.03 6.04 8.62
N SER A 245 7.45 5.33 9.67
CA SER A 245 7.14 5.63 11.07
C SER A 245 7.98 6.76 11.64
#